data_AF-A0A0T7GD08-F1
#
_entry.id   AF-A0A0T7GD08-F1
#
_cell.length_a   1.000
_cell.length_b   1.000
_cell.length_c   1.000
_cell.angle_alpha   90.00
_cell.angle_beta   90.00
_cell.angle_gamma   90.00
#
_symmetry.space_group_name_H-M   'P 1'
#
loop_
_entity.id
_entity.type
_entity.pdbx_description
1 polymer ?
#
loop_
_entity_poly.entity_id
_entity_poly.type
_entity_poly.pdbx_seq_one_letter_code
_entity_poly.pdbx_strand_id
1 'polypeptide(L)'
;MTDSALSDAKKEQIKLRATFLNNIGIGAILIGVFTPVTRVILELPVANLDVLWISVWMMICFAIGLGLHSLATRLLNGLDR
;
A
#
# COMPACT_ATOMS: atom_id res chain seq x y z
N MET A 1 32.41 5.21 -20.68
CA MET A 1 31.04 4.65 -20.74
C MET A 1 30.80 3.95 -19.41
N THR A 2 30.18 4.66 -18.48
CA THR A 2 29.99 4.22 -17.09
C THR A 2 28.71 3.43 -16.98
N ASP A 3 28.76 2.15 -17.34
CA ASP A 3 27.77 1.17 -16.88
C ASP A 3 28.06 0.90 -15.40
N SER A 4 27.54 1.76 -14.53
CA SER A 4 27.57 1.53 -13.10
C SER A 4 26.55 0.44 -12.76
N ALA A 5 26.92 -0.81 -13.00
CA ALA A 5 26.28 -1.96 -12.40
C ALA A 5 26.21 -1.71 -10.88
N LEU A 6 25.01 -1.51 -10.35
CA LEU A 6 24.84 -1.39 -8.89
C LEU A 6 25.47 -2.62 -8.23
N SER A 7 26.35 -2.39 -7.26
CA SER A 7 26.86 -3.45 -6.36
C SER A 7 25.68 -4.27 -5.81
N ASP A 8 25.86 -5.58 -5.70
CA ASP A 8 24.83 -6.52 -5.23
C ASP A 8 24.21 -6.09 -3.89
N ALA A 9 25.02 -5.51 -2.99
CA ALA A 9 24.55 -4.96 -1.72
C ALA A 9 23.54 -3.81 -1.90
N LYS A 10 23.76 -2.95 -2.90
CA LYS A 10 22.86 -1.83 -3.21
C LYS A 10 21.57 -2.32 -3.87
N LYS A 11 21.65 -3.39 -4.69
CA LYS A 11 20.47 -4.06 -5.25
C LYS A 11 19.61 -4.70 -4.16
N GLU A 12 20.23 -5.41 -3.23
CA GLU A 12 19.55 -6.03 -2.10
C GLU A 12 18.86 -4.98 -1.21
N GLN A 13 19.53 -3.86 -0.94
CA GLN A 13 18.94 -2.75 -0.18
C GLN A 13 17.69 -2.17 -0.87
N ILE A 14 17.71 -2.00 -2.19
CA ILE A 14 16.54 -1.49 -2.93
C ILE A 14 15.40 -2.52 -2.88
N LYS A 15 15.72 -3.81 -3.00
CA LYS A 15 14.74 -4.90 -2.88
C LYS A 15 14.05 -4.89 -1.52
N LEU A 16 14.82 -4.79 -0.44
CA LEU A 16 14.30 -4.73 0.94
C LEU A 16 13.42 -3.49 1.15
N ARG A 17 13.84 -2.32 0.65
CA ARG A 17 13.06 -1.08 0.75
C ARG A 17 11.75 -1.16 -0.02
N ALA A 18 11.78 -1.72 -1.23
CA ALA A 18 10.58 -1.91 -2.02
C ALA A 18 9.62 -2.91 -1.35
N THR A 19 10.12 -4.04 -0.83
CA THR A 19 9.30 -5.00 -0.08
C THR A 19 8.68 -4.37 1.17
N PHE A 20 9.45 -3.57 1.92
CA PHE A 20 8.94 -2.85 3.08
C PHE A 20 7.80 -1.90 2.72
N LEU A 21 8.00 -1.08 1.67
CA LEU A 21 7.00 -0.13 1.20
C LEU A 21 5.74 -0.83 0.66
N ASN A 22 5.93 -1.96 -0.04
CA ASN A 22 4.86 -2.83 -0.50
C ASN A 22 4.01 -3.35 0.66
N ASN A 23 4.65 -3.82 1.73
CA ASN A 23 3.96 -4.35 2.90
C ASN A 23 3.19 -3.26 3.66
N ILE A 24 3.73 -2.04 3.75
CA ILE A 24 2.99 -0.89 4.27
C ILE A 24 1.76 -0.58 3.40
N GLY A 25 1.93 -0.56 2.08
CA GLY A 25 0.83 -0.30 1.14
C GLY A 25 -0.31 -1.31 1.28
N ILE A 26 0.04 -2.60 1.35
CA ILE A 26 -0.93 -3.69 1.58
C ILE A 26 -1.58 -3.55 2.96
N GLY A 27 -0.82 -3.24 4.01
CA GLY A 27 -1.35 -3.02 5.36
C GLY A 27 -2.33 -1.85 5.44
N ALA A 28 -2.03 -0.75 4.77
CA ALA A 28 -2.92 0.42 4.68
C ALA A 28 -4.23 0.07 3.97
N ILE A 29 -4.19 -0.74 2.90
CA ILE A 29 -5.38 -1.22 2.22
C ILE A 29 -6.18 -2.15 3.13
N LEU A 30 -5.54 -3.16 3.73
CA LEU A 30 -6.22 -4.13 4.59
C LEU A 30 -6.90 -3.43 5.77
N ILE A 31 -6.16 -2.65 6.55
CA ILE A 31 -6.71 -2.03 7.76
C ILE A 31 -7.68 -0.89 7.39
N GLY A 32 -7.29 0.00 6.49
CA GLY A 32 -8.08 1.18 6.15
C GLY A 32 -9.36 0.87 5.38
N VAL A 33 -9.40 -0.21 4.60
CA VAL A 33 -10.57 -0.61 3.81
C VAL A 33 -11.38 -1.69 4.51
N PHE A 34 -10.77 -2.75 5.04
CA PHE A 34 -11.55 -3.87 5.57
C PHE A 34 -12.11 -3.60 6.97
N THR A 35 -11.47 -2.78 7.81
CA THR A 35 -12.01 -2.45 9.15
C THR A 35 -13.40 -1.82 9.11
N PRO A 36 -13.67 -0.79 8.28
CA PRO A 36 -15.03 -0.25 8.16
C PRO A 36 -16.02 -1.24 7.53
N VAL A 37 -15.57 -2.10 6.61
CA VAL A 37 -16.41 -3.16 6.03
C VAL A 37 -16.82 -4.19 7.09
N THR A 38 -15.89 -4.65 7.92
CA THR A 38 -16.18 -5.60 9.01
C THR A 38 -17.08 -4.97 10.07
N ARG A 39 -16.86 -3.69 10.41
CA ARG A 39 -17.77 -2.89 11.25
C ARG A 39 -19.21 -2.90 10.73
N VAL A 40 -19.42 -2.65 9.44
CA VAL A 40 -20.76 -2.65 8.83
C VAL A 40 -21.42 -4.04 8.85
N ILE A 41 -20.63 -5.10 8.62
CA ILE A 41 -21.15 -6.47 8.55
C ILE A 41 -21.43 -7.06 9.94
N LEU A 42 -20.58 -6.79 10.93
CA LEU A 42 -20.60 -7.46 12.24
C LEU A 42 -21.34 -6.67 13.33
N GLU A 43 -21.49 -5.34 13.23
CA GLU A 43 -21.97 -4.49 14.33
C GLU A 43 -23.20 -3.59 13.99
N LEU A 44 -24.26 -4.12 13.36
CA LEU A 44 -25.58 -3.45 13.13
C LEU A 44 -26.02 -2.45 14.25
N PRO A 45 -26.73 -1.31 14.00
CA PRO A 45 -27.41 -0.84 12.80
C PRO A 45 -26.80 0.46 12.22
N VAL A 46 -26.85 0.60 10.88
CA VAL A 46 -26.32 1.72 10.06
C VAL A 46 -26.89 3.11 10.37
N ALA A 47 -27.82 3.23 11.32
CA ALA A 47 -28.62 4.43 11.58
C ALA A 47 -27.81 5.66 12.04
N ASN A 48 -26.57 5.48 12.50
CA ASN A 48 -25.70 6.58 12.95
C ASN A 48 -24.32 6.60 12.27
N LEU A 49 -24.11 5.80 11.22
CA LEU A 49 -22.84 5.80 10.49
C LEU A 49 -22.89 6.87 9.40
N ASP A 50 -21.96 7.82 9.45
CA ASP A 50 -21.70 8.72 8.33
C ASP A 50 -20.99 7.93 7.22
N VAL A 51 -21.79 7.20 6.44
CA VAL A 51 -21.34 6.32 5.36
C VAL A 51 -20.50 7.09 4.34
N LEU A 52 -20.83 8.37 4.10
CA LEU A 52 -20.08 9.23 3.19
C LEU A 52 -18.66 9.45 3.74
N TRP A 53 -18.54 9.85 5.01
CA TRP A 53 -17.25 10.10 5.64
C TRP A 53 -16.37 8.84 5.70
N ILE A 54 -16.98 7.70 6.06
CA ILE A 54 -16.27 6.40 6.12
C ILE A 54 -15.78 6.00 4.72
N SER A 55 -16.62 6.16 3.70
CA SER A 55 -16.25 5.82 2.31
C SER A 55 -15.12 6.70 1.79
N VAL A 56 -15.12 8.00 2.12
CA VAL A 56 -14.02 8.91 1.77
C VAL A 56 -12.71 8.45 2.41
N TRP A 57 -12.74 8.07 3.70
CA TRP A 57 -11.55 7.59 4.39
C TRP A 57 -11.02 6.28 3.80
N MET A 58 -11.92 5.34 3.46
CA MET A 58 -11.56 4.11 2.76
C MET A 58 -10.87 4.39 1.42
N MET A 59 -11.40 5.33 0.64
CA MET A 59 -10.81 5.72 -0.65
C MET A 59 -9.43 6.36 -0.48
N ILE A 60 -9.24 7.18 0.55
CA ILE A 60 -7.93 7.78 0.87
C ILE A 60 -6.92 6.68 1.25
N CYS A 61 -7.28 5.77 2.16
CA CYS A 61 -6.41 4.66 2.55
C CYS A 61 -6.08 3.75 1.36
N PHE A 62 -7.06 3.46 0.52
CA PHE A 62 -6.87 2.67 -0.70
C PHE A 62 -5.93 3.38 -1.69
N ALA A 63 -6.13 4.67 -1.96
CA ALA A 63 -5.28 5.43 -2.86
C ALA A 63 -3.83 5.52 -2.37
N ILE A 64 -3.64 5.77 -1.07
CA ILE A 64 -2.30 5.79 -0.45
C ILE A 64 -1.65 4.41 -0.58
N GLY A 65 -2.35 3.35 -0.18
CA GLY A 65 -1.80 2.01 -0.23
C GLY A 65 -1.48 1.54 -1.64
N LEU A 66 -2.34 1.83 -2.61
CA LEU A 66 -2.12 1.55 -4.03
C LEU A 66 -0.93 2.33 -4.60
N GLY A 67 -0.77 3.60 -4.19
CA GLY A 67 0.37 4.42 -4.56
C GLY A 67 1.68 3.85 -4.05
N LEU A 68 1.73 3.46 -2.77
CA LEU A 68 2.90 2.85 -2.14
C LEU A 68 3.25 1.49 -2.76
N HIS A 69 2.24 0.66 -3.01
CA HIS A 69 2.38 -0.61 -3.71
C HIS A 69 2.95 -0.41 -5.13
N SER A 70 2.35 0.49 -5.91
CA SER A 70 2.80 0.78 -7.28
C SER A 70 4.22 1.35 -7.33
N LEU A 71 4.59 2.21 -6.38
CA LEU A 71 5.93 2.78 -6.29
C LEU A 71 6.97 1.70 -5.96
N ALA A 72 6.64 0.79 -5.03
CA ALA A 72 7.48 -0.37 -4.72
C ALA A 72 7.68 -1.28 -5.94
N THR A 73 6.61 -1.59 -6.69
CA THR A 73 6.70 -2.41 -7.90
C THR A 73 7.55 -1.74 -8.98
N ARG A 74 7.41 -0.43 -9.16
CA ARG A 74 8.25 0.33 -10.11
C ARG A 74 9.72 0.32 -9.73
N LEU A 75 10.04 0.45 -8.44
CA LEU A 75 11.41 0.38 -7.94
C LEU A 75 12.04 -1.02 -8.17
N LEU A 76 11.25 -2.09 -8.02
CA LEU A 76 11.69 -3.46 -8.31
C LEU A 76 11.91 -3.69 -9.81
N ASN A 77 10.96 -3.28 -10.66
CA ASN A 77 11.06 -3.43 -12.10
C ASN A 77 12.23 -2.62 -12.71
N GLY A 78 12.59 -1.50 -12.10
CA GLY A 78 13.77 -0.71 -12.49
C GLY A 78 15.10 -1.35 -12.08
N LEU A 79 15.08 -2.36 -11.22
CA LEU A 79 16.27 -3.09 -10.75
C LEU A 79 16.53 -4.38 -11.53
N ASP A 80 15.49 -4.93 -12.15
CA ASP A 80 15.52 -6.16 -12.96
C ASP A 80 15.94 -5.89 -14.42
N ARG A 81 16.08 -4.61 -14.78
CA ARG A 81 16.47 -4.11 -16.11
C ARG A 81 17.91 -3.65 -16.13
#